data_AF-A0A6G0UCR6-F1
#
_entry.id   AF-A0A6G0UCR6-F1
#
_cell.length_a   1.000
_cell.length_b   1.000
_cell.length_c   1.000
_cell.angle_alpha   90.00
_cell.angle_beta   90.00
_cell.angle_gamma   90.00
#
_symmetry.space_group_name_H-M   'P 1'
#
loop_
_entity.id
_entity.type
_entity.pdbx_description
1 polymer ?
#
loop_
_entity_poly.entity_id
_entity_poly.type
_entity_poly.pdbx_seq_one_letter_code
_entity_poly.pdbx_strand_id
1 'polypeptide(L)'
;MESSHVVPLSKQGLLSMRPKKVFPSPSRINSLEFSPDGLRLLSAAENGWLTLYDVNECSSIRVIGCTKYGVGQAIFGAHPEIVLHTATRVDNN
;
A
#
# COMPACT_ATOMS: atom_id res chain seq x y z
N MET A 1 28.43 -11.33 -5.90
CA MET A 1 27.89 -10.92 -4.59
C MET A 1 28.09 -9.42 -4.50
N GLU A 2 27.08 -8.64 -4.91
CA GLU A 2 27.13 -7.18 -4.73
C GLU A 2 26.93 -6.84 -3.26
N SER A 3 27.85 -6.04 -2.72
CA SER A 3 27.79 -5.53 -1.36
C SER A 3 26.62 -4.56 -1.24
N SER A 4 25.63 -4.87 -0.39
CA SER A 4 24.56 -3.93 -0.04
C SER A 4 25.17 -2.71 0.65
N HIS A 5 25.32 -1.60 -0.07
CA HIS A 5 25.79 -0.33 0.47
C HIS A 5 24.70 0.27 1.36
N VAL A 6 24.83 0.09 2.67
CA VAL A 6 24.00 0.81 3.65
C VAL A 6 24.47 2.26 3.67
N VAL A 7 23.70 3.15 3.04
CA VAL A 7 23.94 4.59 3.13
C VAL A 7 23.30 5.09 4.43
N PRO A 8 24.09 5.54 5.42
CA PRO A 8 23.53 6.07 6.66
C PRO A 8 22.69 7.32 6.37
N LEU A 9 21.45 7.32 6.84
CA LEU A 9 20.56 8.48 6.75
C LEU A 9 21.08 9.58 7.67
N SER A 10 21.74 10.59 7.08
CA SER A 10 22.18 11.77 7.82
C SER A 10 20.98 12.65 8.20
N LYS A 11 21.11 13.44 9.28
CA LYS A 11 20.08 14.41 9.69
C LYS A 11 19.73 15.38 8.54
N GLN A 12 20.73 15.81 7.77
CA GLN A 12 20.51 16.67 6.60
C GLN A 12 19.76 15.93 5.48
N GLY A 13 20.10 14.66 5.24
CA GLY A 13 19.40 13.79 4.30
C GLY A 13 17.92 13.69 4.64
N LEU A 14 17.60 13.38 5.90
CA LEU A 14 16.22 13.28 6.39
C LEU A 14 15.43 14.59 6.18
N LEU A 15 16.03 15.75 6.49
CA LEU A 15 15.38 17.06 6.33
C LEU A 15 15.20 17.47 4.85
N SER A 16 16.03 16.94 3.97
CA SER A 16 15.96 17.19 2.53
C SER A 16 14.90 16.36 1.83
N MET A 17 14.38 15.29 2.45
CA MET A 17 13.39 14.42 1.82
C MET A 17 12.11 15.21 1.46
N ARG A 18 11.58 14.91 0.28
CA ARG A 18 10.33 15.47 -0.24
C ARG A 18 9.50 14.32 -0.81
N PRO A 19 8.16 14.40 -0.76
CA PRO A 19 7.31 13.42 -1.42
C PRO A 19 7.62 13.39 -2.93
N LYS A 20 7.95 12.20 -3.47
CA LYS A 20 8.13 12.02 -4.91
C LYS A 20 6.78 12.06 -5.66
N LYS A 21 5.74 11.48 -5.06
CA LYS A 21 4.39 11.37 -5.64
C LYS A 21 3.33 11.37 -4.55
N VAL A 22 2.17 11.95 -4.85
CA VAL A 22 0.95 11.89 -4.04
C VAL A 22 -0.15 11.29 -4.88
N PHE A 23 -0.84 10.28 -4.35
CA PHE A 23 -2.00 9.67 -4.98
C PHE A 23 -3.26 10.11 -4.22
N PRO A 24 -4.18 10.84 -4.86
CA PRO A 24 -5.44 11.18 -4.24
C PRO A 24 -6.31 9.93 -4.08
N SER A 25 -6.94 9.77 -2.92
CA SER A 25 -7.93 8.73 -2.66
C SER A 25 -9.29 9.39 -2.39
N PRO A 26 -10.40 8.89 -2.98
CA PRO A 26 -11.73 9.43 -2.75
C PRO A 26 -12.32 9.08 -1.38
N SER A 27 -11.66 8.20 -0.61
CA SER A 27 -12.11 7.73 0.69
C SER A 27 -10.92 7.51 1.63
N ARG A 28 -11.20 7.35 2.92
CA ARG A 28 -10.19 7.10 3.96
C ARG A 28 -9.44 5.81 3.66
N ILE A 29 -8.12 5.88 3.76
CA ILE A 29 -7.25 4.69 3.67
C ILE A 29 -7.18 4.07 5.06
N ASN A 30 -7.59 2.80 5.17
CA ASN A 30 -7.58 2.03 6.40
C ASN A 30 -6.29 1.23 6.56
N SER A 31 -5.63 0.88 5.45
CA SER A 31 -4.40 0.08 5.47
C SER A 31 -3.49 0.41 4.29
N LEU A 32 -2.18 0.36 4.55
CA LEU A 32 -1.10 0.48 3.59
C LEU A 32 -0.08 -0.61 3.86
N GLU A 33 0.34 -1.34 2.82
CA GLU A 33 1.34 -2.39 2.96
C GLU A 33 2.27 -2.45 1.75
N PHE A 34 3.57 -2.50 1.99
CA PHE A 34 4.54 -2.82 0.96
C PHE A 34 4.65 -4.32 0.78
N SER A 35 4.73 -4.75 -0.48
CA SER A 35 5.14 -6.12 -0.81
C SER A 35 6.51 -6.44 -0.19
N PRO A 36 6.82 -7.72 0.10
CA PRO A 36 8.08 -8.11 0.73
C PRO A 36 9.35 -7.70 -0.04
N ASP A 37 9.25 -7.56 -1.36
CA ASP A 37 10.34 -7.09 -2.23
C ASP A 37 10.44 -5.54 -2.30
N GLY A 38 9.47 -4.82 -1.71
CA GLY A 38 9.39 -3.36 -1.69
C GLY A 38 9.03 -2.73 -3.04
N LEU A 39 8.72 -3.51 -4.08
CA LEU A 39 8.47 -3.00 -5.43
C LEU A 39 7.02 -2.56 -5.62
N ARG A 40 6.11 -3.11 -4.83
CA ARG A 40 4.68 -2.79 -4.86
C ARG A 40 4.19 -2.24 -3.52
N LEU A 41 3.20 -1.37 -3.61
CA LEU A 41 2.45 -0.85 -2.47
C LEU A 41 0.97 -1.18 -2.67
N LEU A 42 0.33 -1.71 -1.63
CA LEU A 42 -1.10 -1.93 -1.57
C LEU A 42 -1.72 -0.88 -0.65
N SER A 43 -2.80 -0.25 -1.09
CA SER A 43 -3.68 0.54 -0.24
C SER A 43 -5.06 -0.07 -0.18
N ALA A 44 -5.71 0.05 0.98
CA ALA A 44 -7.09 -0.34 1.20
C ALA A 44 -7.91 0.83 1.70
N ALA A 45 -8.99 1.13 0.98
CA ALA A 45 -9.90 2.21 1.29
C ALA A 45 -11.20 1.72 1.93
N GLU A 46 -11.80 2.58 2.76
CA GLU A 46 -13.05 2.30 3.47
C GLU A 46 -14.23 2.05 2.54
N ASN A 47 -14.21 2.65 1.35
CA ASN A 47 -15.22 2.46 0.31
C ASN A 47 -15.11 1.11 -0.44
N GLY A 48 -14.25 0.18 0.01
CA GLY A 48 -14.14 -1.16 -0.59
C GLY A 48 -13.19 -1.23 -1.78
N TRP A 49 -12.39 -0.19 -2.02
CA TRP A 49 -11.42 -0.18 -3.11
C TRP A 49 -10.02 -0.49 -2.58
N LEU A 50 -9.37 -1.47 -3.20
CA LEU A 50 -7.95 -1.74 -3.05
C LEU A 50 -7.21 -1.14 -4.23
N THR A 51 -6.09 -0.47 -4.00
CA THR A 51 -5.22 0.02 -5.08
C THR A 51 -3.82 -0.54 -4.95
N LEU A 52 -3.32 -1.13 -6.03
CA LEU A 52 -1.96 -1.61 -6.16
C LEU A 52 -1.14 -0.58 -6.94
N TYR A 53 0.01 -0.20 -6.41
CA TYR A 53 0.93 0.77 -7.00
C TYR A 53 2.28 0.13 -7.29
N ASP A 54 2.94 0.64 -8.34
CA ASP A 54 4.36 0.43 -8.60
C ASP A 54 5.16 1.51 -7.89
N VAL A 55 6.12 1.11 -7.04
CA VAL A 55 6.93 2.03 -6.23
C VAL A 55 7.99 2.73 -7.08
N ASN A 56 8.58 2.03 -8.05
CA ASN A 56 9.65 2.57 -8.89
C ASN A 56 9.11 3.59 -9.89
N GLU A 57 8.05 3.21 -10.60
CA GLU A 57 7.37 4.05 -11.59
C GLU A 57 6.48 5.11 -10.95
N CYS A 58 6.13 4.96 -9.66
CA CYS A 58 5.20 5.83 -8.97
C CYS A 58 3.86 5.94 -9.72
N SER A 59 3.31 4.79 -10.13
CA SER A 59 2.08 4.65 -10.91
C SER A 59 1.08 3.72 -10.21
N SER A 60 -0.22 3.90 -10.47
CA SER A 60 -1.26 2.96 -10.04
C SER A 60 -1.36 1.83 -11.07
N ILE A 61 -1.05 0.61 -10.67
CA ILE A 61 -1.09 -0.57 -11.55
C ILE A 61 -2.54 -1.04 -11.71
N ARG A 62 -3.27 -1.15 -10.59
CA ARG A 62 -4.60 -1.76 -10.58
C ARG A 62 -5.45 -1.21 -9.44
N VAL A 63 -6.74 -1.07 -9.72
CA VAL A 63 -7.79 -0.78 -8.73
C VAL A 63 -8.73 -1.97 -8.71
N ILE A 64 -8.98 -2.54 -7.53
CA ILE A 64 -9.76 -3.75 -7.32
C ILE A 64 -10.89 -3.41 -6.36
N GLY A 65 -12.14 -3.62 -6.76
CA GLY A 65 -13.29 -3.48 -5.88
C GLY A 65 -13.56 -4.79 -5.15
N CYS A 66 -13.59 -4.78 -3.82
CA CYS A 66 -14.10 -5.89 -3.02
C CYS A 66 -15.55 -5.59 -2.61
N THR A 67 -16.47 -6.49 -2.94
CA THR A 67 -17.90 -6.19 -2.94
C THR A 67 -18.57 -6.62 -1.64
N LYS A 68 -19.31 -5.65 -1.06
CA LYS A 68 -20.42 -5.72 -0.10
C LYS A 68 -20.18 -4.97 1.22
N TYR A 69 -18.96 -4.97 1.74
CA TYR A 69 -18.59 -4.24 2.97
C TYR A 69 -17.19 -3.64 2.79
N GLY A 70 -16.90 -2.51 3.45
CA GLY A 70 -15.61 -1.83 3.34
C GLY A 70 -14.42 -2.73 3.70
N VAL A 71 -13.20 -2.29 3.39
CA VAL A 71 -11.99 -3.03 3.79
C VAL A 71 -11.51 -2.55 5.16
N GLY A 72 -11.35 -3.50 6.09
CA GLY A 72 -10.70 -3.24 7.38
C GLY A 72 -9.18 -3.20 7.24
N GLN A 73 -8.60 -4.31 6.78
CA GLN A 73 -7.16 -4.47 6.57
C GLN A 73 -6.91 -5.23 5.27
N ALA A 74 -5.83 -4.91 4.55
CA ALA A 74 -5.37 -5.69 3.42
C ALA A 74 -3.86 -5.91 3.51
N ILE A 75 -3.43 -7.15 3.26
CA ILE A 75 -2.04 -7.58 3.39
C ILE A 75 -1.60 -8.43 2.19
N PHE A 76 -0.30 -8.41 1.87
CA PHE A 76 0.28 -9.34 0.91
C PHE A 76 0.38 -10.73 1.54
N GLY A 77 0.04 -11.75 0.75
CA GLY A 77 0.32 -13.13 1.09
C GLY A 77 1.80 -13.48 0.90
N ALA A 78 2.18 -14.70 1.29
CA ALA A 78 3.54 -15.20 1.09
C ALA A 78 3.97 -15.27 -0.39
N HIS A 79 3.01 -15.25 -1.32
CA HIS A 79 3.25 -15.08 -2.75
C HIS A 79 2.91 -13.64 -3.16
N PRO A 80 3.75 -12.96 -3.96
CA PRO A 80 3.59 -11.52 -4.30
C PRO A 80 2.34 -11.18 -5.12
N GLU A 81 1.62 -12.20 -5.61
CA GLU A 81 0.37 -12.05 -6.37
C GLU A 81 -0.88 -12.25 -5.51
N ILE A 82 -0.72 -12.66 -4.26
CA ILE A 82 -1.83 -12.94 -3.35
C ILE A 82 -2.00 -11.75 -2.43
N VAL A 83 -3.25 -11.30 -2.30
CA VAL A 83 -3.66 -10.29 -1.31
C VAL A 83 -4.78 -10.88 -0.45
N LEU A 84 -4.61 -10.83 0.86
CA LEU A 84 -5.64 -11.15 1.84
C LEU A 84 -6.26 -9.85 2.33
N HIS A 85 -7.59 -9.78 2.41
CA HIS A 85 -8.27 -8.62 2.97
C HIS A 85 -9.38 -9.04 3.93
N THR A 86 -9.64 -8.20 4.93
CA THR A 86 -10.75 -8.36 5.87
C THR A 86 -11.88 -7.39 5.50
N ALA A 87 -13.12 -7.84 5.62
CA ALA A 87 -14.30 -7.04 5.37
C ALA A 87 -14.87 -6.50 6.70
N THR A 88 -15.20 -5.21 6.76
CA THR A 88 -15.88 -4.61 7.91
C THR A 88 -17.38 -4.84 7.82
N ARG A 89 -17.82 -6.05 8.17
CA ARG A 89 -19.24 -6.30 8.40
C ARG A 89 -19.61 -5.74 9.78
N VAL A 90 -20.32 -4.62 9.82
CA VAL A 90 -20.96 -4.11 11.04
C VAL A 90 -22.40 -4.57 11.00
N ASP A 91 -22.70 -5.67 11.68
CA ASP A 91 -24.08 -6.09 11.89
C ASP A 91 -24.68 -5.21 12.99
N ASN A 92 -25.45 -4.20 12.61
CA ASN A 92 -26.32 -3.52 13.57
C ASN A 92 -27.49 -4.46 13.87
N ASN A 93 -27.52 -5.03 15.08
CA ASN A 93 -28.68 -5.73 15.63
C ASN A 93 -29.51 -4.78 16.48
#